data_AF-A0A7X7PA77-F1
#
_entry.id   AF-A0A7X7PA77-F1
#
_cell.length_a   1.000
_cell.length_b   1.000
_cell.length_c   1.000
_cell.angle_alpha   90.00
_cell.angle_beta   90.00
_cell.angle_gamma   90.00
#
_symmetry.space_group_name_H-M   'P 1'
#
loop_
_entity.id
_entity.type
_entity.pdbx_description
1 polymer ?
#
loop_
_entity_poly.entity_id
_entity_poly.type
_entity_poly.pdbx_seq_one_letter_code
_entity_poly.pdbx_strand_id
1 'polypeptide(L)'
;KITDSMQHAIEETERRREKQIAYNTEHGIDPMPLRKKIADILDQVYVEADDTAENVDVGGSGRNSSRGRRAQGEPGRSVSAGVVEGRDTKSMPRAELADLITDLTEQMMNAARDLQFELAGRIRDEISDLKKELRGMDAAGLK
;
A
#
# COMPACT_ATOMS: atom_id res chain seq x y z
N LYS A 1 -31.95 -33.05 14.90
CA LYS A 1 -32.24 -32.56 16.27
C LYS A 1 -31.35 -31.36 16.51
N ILE A 2 -31.88 -30.29 17.10
CA ILE A 2 -31.08 -29.14 17.55
C ILE A 2 -30.28 -29.61 18.77
N THR A 3 -28.99 -29.28 18.82
CA THR A 3 -28.14 -29.55 19.99
C THR A 3 -28.26 -28.42 21.00
N ASP A 4 -27.97 -28.68 22.27
CA ASP A 4 -28.05 -27.68 23.34
C ASP A 4 -27.17 -26.44 23.03
N SER A 5 -25.98 -26.65 22.44
CA SER A 5 -25.12 -25.55 21.98
C SER A 5 -25.77 -24.70 20.89
N MET A 6 -26.46 -25.32 19.94
CA MET A 6 -27.20 -24.61 18.89
C MET A 6 -28.39 -23.85 19.49
N GLN A 7 -29.09 -24.45 20.45
CA GLN A 7 -30.22 -23.82 21.14
C GLN A 7 -29.77 -22.52 21.84
N HIS A 8 -28.70 -22.57 22.64
CA HIS A 8 -28.18 -21.37 23.31
C HIS A 8 -27.74 -20.27 22.33
N ALA A 9 -27.11 -20.64 21.22
CA ALA A 9 -26.69 -19.67 20.21
C ALA A 9 -27.90 -18.97 19.53
N ILE A 10 -28.97 -19.73 19.27
CA ILE A 10 -30.22 -19.20 18.71
C ILE A 10 -30.89 -18.26 19.71
N GLU A 11 -31.04 -18.69 20.96
CA GLU A 11 -31.67 -17.90 22.04
C GLU A 11 -30.94 -16.57 22.26
N GLU A 12 -29.61 -16.57 22.32
CA GLU A 12 -28.84 -15.33 22.50
C GLU A 12 -28.91 -14.42 21.26
N THR A 13 -29.00 -14.99 20.06
CA THR A 13 -29.19 -14.21 18.83
C THR A 13 -30.54 -13.51 18.84
N GLU A 14 -31.61 -14.23 19.22
CA GLU A 14 -32.96 -13.67 19.29
C GLU A 14 -33.07 -12.61 20.38
N ARG A 15 -32.52 -12.87 21.57
CA ARG A 15 -32.46 -11.90 22.69
C ARG A 15 -31.75 -10.59 22.30
N ARG A 16 -30.74 -10.64 21.43
CA ARG A 16 -30.06 -9.43 20.91
C ARG A 16 -30.89 -8.73 19.85
N ARG A 17 -31.48 -9.50 18.93
CA ARG A 17 -32.33 -8.98 17.85
C ARG A 17 -33.55 -8.24 18.41
N GLU A 18 -34.24 -8.81 19.40
CA GLU A 18 -35.39 -8.17 20.06
C GLU A 18 -35.03 -6.80 20.64
N LYS A 19 -33.90 -6.70 21.35
CA LYS A 19 -33.41 -5.42 21.90
C LYS A 19 -33.11 -4.40 20.80
N GLN A 20 -32.49 -4.84 19.70
CA GLN A 20 -32.19 -3.97 18.56
C GLN A 20 -33.46 -3.48 17.87
N ILE A 21 -34.45 -4.36 17.67
CA ILE A 21 -35.73 -3.99 17.05
C ILE A 21 -36.49 -3.02 17.95
N ALA A 22 -36.55 -3.28 19.25
CA ALA A 22 -37.20 -2.38 20.21
C ALA A 22 -36.55 -0.98 20.20
N TYR A 23 -35.23 -0.91 20.27
CA TYR A 23 -34.48 0.34 20.19
C TYR A 23 -34.72 1.06 18.86
N ASN A 24 -34.64 0.35 17.73
CA ASN A 24 -34.87 0.91 16.41
C ASN A 24 -36.29 1.45 16.26
N THR A 25 -37.28 0.73 16.78
CA THR A 25 -38.70 1.11 16.71
C THR A 25 -38.96 2.36 17.57
N GLU A 26 -38.44 2.39 18.80
CA GLU A 26 -38.55 3.53 19.71
C GLU A 26 -37.90 4.81 19.14
N HIS A 27 -36.79 4.65 18.40
CA HIS A 27 -36.03 5.76 17.84
C HIS A 27 -36.34 6.06 16.37
N GLY A 28 -37.28 5.33 15.74
CA GLY A 28 -37.62 5.50 14.32
C GLY A 28 -36.45 5.21 13.36
N ILE A 29 -35.54 4.31 13.72
CA ILE A 29 -34.36 3.94 12.93
C ILE A 29 -34.73 2.84 11.95
N ASP A 30 -34.59 3.11 10.66
CA ASP A 30 -34.63 2.10 9.60
C ASP A 30 -33.23 1.48 9.40
N PRO A 31 -33.03 0.18 9.67
CA PRO A 31 -31.72 -0.45 9.55
C PRO A 31 -31.27 -0.53 8.09
N MET A 32 -30.28 0.29 7.72
CA MET A 32 -29.66 0.27 6.41
C MET A 32 -28.28 -0.42 6.44
N PRO A 33 -27.87 -1.10 5.36
CA PRO A 33 -26.50 -1.58 5.23
C PRO A 33 -25.49 -0.43 5.30
N LEU A 34 -24.38 -0.63 6.01
CA LEU A 34 -23.28 0.33 6.04
C LEU A 34 -22.67 0.48 4.64
N ARG A 35 -22.77 1.67 4.04
CA ARG A 35 -22.04 2.01 2.81
C ARG A 35 -20.64 2.52 3.19
N LYS A 36 -19.61 1.73 2.90
CA LYS A 36 -18.22 2.21 3.00
C LYS A 36 -18.02 3.28 1.93
N LYS A 37 -17.39 4.41 2.29
CA LYS A 37 -16.98 5.43 1.31
C LYS A 37 -16.02 4.78 0.32
N ILE A 38 -16.12 5.17 -0.95
CA ILE A 38 -15.09 4.82 -1.94
C ILE A 38 -13.77 5.31 -1.36
N ALA A 39 -12.78 4.41 -1.29
CA ALA A 39 -11.45 4.75 -0.77
C ALA A 39 -10.92 5.96 -1.54
N ASP A 40 -10.29 6.89 -0.83
CA ASP A 40 -9.65 8.03 -1.49
C ASP A 40 -8.59 7.48 -2.46
N ILE A 41 -8.42 8.10 -3.63
CA ILE A 41 -7.38 7.68 -4.59
C ILE A 41 -6.00 7.75 -3.93
N LEU A 42 -5.85 8.63 -2.94
CA LEU A 42 -4.66 8.76 -2.11
C LEU A 42 -4.42 7.56 -1.18
N ASP A 43 -5.47 6.87 -0.72
CA ASP A 43 -5.30 5.71 0.18
C ASP A 43 -4.47 4.63 -0.49
N GLN A 44 -4.64 4.41 -1.80
CA GLN A 44 -3.85 3.43 -2.55
C GLN A 44 -2.37 3.82 -2.63
N VAL A 45 -2.09 5.11 -2.76
CA VAL A 45 -0.72 5.63 -2.81
C VAL A 45 -0.03 5.46 -1.45
N TYR A 46 -0.74 5.77 -0.36
CA TYR A 46 -0.21 5.58 1.00
C TYR A 46 0.03 4.11 1.33
N VAL A 47 -0.92 3.23 1.01
CA VAL A 47 -0.76 1.77 1.21
C VAL A 47 0.45 1.24 0.46
N GLU A 48 0.66 1.66 -0.79
CA GLU A 48 1.82 1.22 -1.57
C GLU A 48 3.15 1.73 -0.98
N ALA A 49 3.16 2.97 -0.49
CA ALA A 49 4.33 3.57 0.15
C ALA A 49 4.67 2.88 1.48
N ASP A 50 3.66 2.58 2.30
CA ASP A 50 3.83 1.82 3.54
C ASP A 50 4.33 0.40 3.25
N ASP A 51 3.78 -0.29 2.24
CA ASP A 51 4.26 -1.62 1.81
C ASP A 51 5.72 -1.57 1.35
N THR A 52 6.14 -0.50 0.66
CA THR A 52 7.56 -0.31 0.32
C THR A 52 8.42 -0.19 1.57
N ALA A 53 8.00 0.65 2.53
CA ALA A 53 8.76 0.88 3.76
C ALA A 53 8.89 -0.38 4.63
N GLU A 54 7.88 -1.25 4.64
CA GLU A 54 7.88 -2.48 5.44
C GLU A 54 8.61 -3.64 4.76
N ASN A 55 8.47 -3.79 3.44
CA ASN A 55 8.88 -5.02 2.74
C ASN A 55 10.13 -4.86 1.87
N VAL A 56 10.61 -3.65 1.63
CA VAL A 56 11.83 -3.41 0.84
C VAL A 56 12.98 -3.09 1.78
N ASP A 57 13.71 -4.13 2.16
CA ASP A 57 14.90 -3.98 3.02
C ASP A 57 16.09 -3.47 2.18
N VAL A 58 16.34 -2.16 2.29
CA VAL A 58 17.50 -1.50 1.69
C VAL A 58 18.75 -1.95 2.44
N GLY A 59 19.32 -3.06 1.96
CA GLY A 59 20.48 -3.71 2.56
C GLY A 59 21.69 -2.79 2.57
N GLY A 60 21.89 -2.07 3.67
CA GLY A 60 23.18 -1.63 4.22
C GLY A 60 24.20 -1.04 3.24
N SER A 61 23.80 -0.47 2.10
CA SER A 61 24.72 0.28 1.25
C SER A 61 24.99 1.61 1.95
N GLY A 62 25.93 1.59 2.90
CA GLY A 62 26.51 2.77 3.54
C GLY A 62 27.11 3.80 2.56
N ARG A 63 27.00 3.54 1.24
CA ARG A 63 27.27 4.48 0.17
C ARG A 63 26.23 5.61 0.09
N ASN A 64 25.01 5.43 0.61
CA ASN A 64 24.02 6.51 0.58
C ASN A 64 24.00 7.39 1.85
N SER A 65 24.42 6.89 3.02
CA SER A 65 24.59 7.75 4.20
C SER A 65 25.74 8.77 4.07
N SER A 66 26.70 8.54 3.16
CA SER A 66 27.81 9.46 2.89
C SER A 66 27.51 10.53 1.84
N ARG A 67 26.35 10.46 1.16
CA ARG A 67 25.84 11.60 0.38
C ARG A 67 24.90 12.36 1.28
N GLY A 68 25.50 13.21 2.12
CA GLY A 68 24.83 14.03 3.11
C GLY A 68 23.49 14.56 2.61
N ARG A 69 22.50 14.56 3.52
CA ARG A 69 21.18 15.17 3.41
C ARG A 69 21.28 16.44 2.53
N ARG A 70 20.98 16.30 1.24
CA ARG A 70 21.19 17.37 0.26
C ARG A 70 20.18 18.48 0.54
N ALA A 71 20.62 19.73 0.45
CA ALA A 71 19.74 20.87 0.60
C ALA A 71 18.70 20.87 -0.53
N GLN A 72 17.44 21.15 -0.18
CA GLN A 72 16.38 21.37 -1.16
C GLN A 72 16.82 22.48 -2.14
N GLY A 73 17.00 22.13 -3.43
CA GLY A 73 17.18 23.12 -4.50
C GLY A 73 18.43 23.00 -5.39
N GLU A 74 19.33 22.03 -5.20
CA GLU A 74 20.39 21.79 -6.20
C GLU A 74 19.82 21.10 -7.45
N PRO A 75 20.20 21.52 -8.68
CA PRO A 75 19.77 20.86 -9.90
C PRO A 75 20.44 19.49 -9.94
N GLY A 76 19.70 18.47 -9.48
CA GLY A 76 20.13 17.10 -9.57
C GLY A 76 20.49 16.76 -11.01
N ARG A 77 21.48 15.87 -11.17
CA ARG A 77 21.64 15.07 -12.39
C ARG A 77 20.25 14.71 -12.84
N SER A 78 19.86 15.15 -14.03
CA SER A 78 18.55 14.92 -14.62
C SER A 78 18.17 13.46 -14.41
N VAL A 79 17.43 13.18 -13.35
CA VAL A 79 16.68 11.94 -13.23
C VAL A 79 15.63 12.14 -14.28
N SER A 80 15.79 11.43 -15.38
CA SER A 80 14.90 11.47 -16.52
C SER A 80 13.47 11.42 -15.98
N ALA A 81 12.78 12.55 -16.06
CA ALA A 81 11.35 12.60 -15.85
C ALA A 81 10.75 11.65 -16.90
N GLY A 82 10.25 10.52 -16.44
CA GLY A 82 9.55 9.58 -17.29
C GLY A 82 10.25 8.23 -17.39
N VAL A 83 9.60 7.27 -16.73
CA VAL A 83 9.49 5.86 -17.13
C VAL A 83 10.78 5.07 -17.01
N VAL A 84 10.72 3.92 -16.35
CA VAL A 84 11.72 2.85 -16.46
C VAL A 84 11.63 2.21 -17.86
N GLU A 85 11.60 3.01 -18.93
CA GLU A 85 11.55 2.52 -20.31
C GLU A 85 12.98 2.17 -20.72
N GLY A 86 13.28 0.87 -20.70
CA GLY A 86 14.52 0.32 -21.27
C GLY A 86 15.64 0.02 -20.26
N ARG A 87 15.38 0.02 -18.95
CA ARG A 87 16.31 -0.63 -18.01
C ARG A 87 15.99 -2.11 -17.92
N ASP A 88 17.00 -2.95 -18.03
CA ASP A 88 16.86 -4.40 -17.82
C ASP A 88 16.77 -4.68 -16.31
N THR A 89 15.55 -4.71 -15.78
CA THR A 89 15.28 -4.90 -14.35
C THR A 89 15.66 -6.30 -13.85
N LYS A 90 15.73 -7.27 -14.76
CA LYS A 90 16.04 -8.67 -14.46
C LYS A 90 17.51 -8.93 -14.15
N SER A 91 18.40 -8.08 -14.66
CA SER A 91 19.86 -8.23 -14.47
C SER A 91 20.43 -7.30 -13.40
N MET A 92 19.60 -6.46 -12.77
CA MET A 92 20.07 -5.56 -11.72
C MET A 92 20.40 -6.30 -10.42
N PRO A 93 21.42 -5.87 -9.68
CA PRO A 93 21.65 -6.35 -8.31
C PRO A 93 20.43 -6.06 -7.42
N ARG A 94 20.10 -6.98 -6.51
CA ARG A 94 18.98 -6.84 -5.55
C ARG A 94 19.00 -5.50 -4.80
N ALA A 95 20.17 -5.08 -4.33
CA ALA A 95 20.33 -3.80 -3.63
C ALA A 95 19.98 -2.59 -4.51
N GLU A 96 20.37 -2.59 -5.78
CA GLU A 96 20.04 -1.50 -6.72
C GLU A 96 18.55 -1.49 -7.06
N LEU A 97 17.91 -2.67 -7.12
CA LEU A 97 16.48 -2.80 -7.31
C LEU A 97 15.69 -2.24 -6.11
N ALA A 98 16.13 -2.52 -4.88
CA ALA A 98 15.54 -1.98 -3.65
C ALA A 98 15.68 -0.45 -3.55
N ASP A 99 16.85 0.09 -3.91
CA ASP A 99 17.08 1.54 -3.99
C ASP A 99 16.14 2.17 -5.02
N LEU A 100 16.00 1.57 -6.21
CA LEU A 100 15.11 2.07 -7.26
C LEU A 100 13.64 2.08 -6.83
N ILE A 101 13.17 1.04 -6.14
CA ILE A 101 11.80 0.99 -5.63
C ILE A 101 11.55 2.13 -4.62
N THR A 102 12.54 2.44 -3.79
CA THR A 102 12.46 3.55 -2.82
C THR A 102 12.38 4.90 -3.54
N ASP A 103 13.26 5.13 -4.52
CA ASP A 103 13.28 6.37 -5.32
C ASP A 103 11.96 6.59 -6.09
N LEU A 104 11.41 5.52 -6.68
CA LEU A 104 10.12 5.59 -7.38
C LEU A 104 8.95 5.80 -6.42
N THR A 105 9.01 5.23 -5.22
CA THR A 105 7.99 5.46 -4.18
C THR A 105 7.97 6.93 -3.78
N GLU A 106 9.12 7.58 -3.61
CA GLU A 106 9.17 9.02 -3.33
C GLU A 106 8.59 9.85 -4.49
N GLN A 107 8.90 9.48 -5.75
CA GLN A 107 8.34 10.13 -6.94
C GLN A 107 6.82 9.98 -7.04
N MET A 108 6.28 8.77 -6.76
CA MET A 108 4.85 8.51 -6.70
C MET A 108 4.17 9.40 -5.65
N MET A 109 4.76 9.50 -4.45
CA MET A 109 4.25 10.34 -3.37
C MET A 109 4.25 11.83 -3.73
N ASN A 110 5.31 12.31 -4.39
CA ASN A 110 5.36 13.69 -4.88
C ASN A 110 4.32 13.95 -5.97
N ALA A 111 4.18 13.05 -6.94
CA ALA A 111 3.14 13.15 -7.98
C ALA A 111 1.72 13.18 -7.37
N ALA A 112 1.47 12.38 -6.32
CA ALA A 112 0.19 12.40 -5.61
C ALA A 112 -0.04 13.72 -4.86
N ARG A 113 0.98 14.29 -4.22
CA ARG A 113 0.91 15.62 -3.57
C ARG A 113 0.61 16.73 -4.58
N ASP A 114 1.18 16.63 -5.79
CA ASP A 114 0.98 17.58 -6.88
C ASP A 114 -0.32 17.32 -7.68
N LEU A 115 -1.19 16.42 -7.21
CA LEU A 115 -2.47 16.03 -7.84
C LEU A 115 -2.31 15.42 -9.25
N GLN A 116 -1.13 14.86 -9.55
CA GLN A 116 -0.81 14.17 -10.80
C GLN A 116 -1.14 12.66 -10.70
N PHE A 117 -2.41 12.33 -10.54
CA PHE A 117 -2.86 10.96 -10.24
C PHE A 117 -2.56 9.93 -11.35
N GLU A 118 -2.61 10.35 -12.61
CA GLU A 118 -2.24 9.48 -13.74
C GLU A 118 -0.77 9.06 -13.69
N LEU A 119 0.10 10.00 -13.34
CA LEU A 119 1.53 9.72 -13.17
C LEU A 119 1.76 8.84 -11.93
N ALA A 120 1.14 9.19 -10.81
CA ALA A 120 1.24 8.39 -9.59
C ALA A 120 0.75 6.94 -9.80
N GLY A 121 -0.36 6.76 -10.54
CA GLY A 121 -0.90 5.45 -10.88
C GLY A 121 0.05 4.63 -11.76
N ARG A 122 0.67 5.24 -12.76
CA ARG A 122 1.69 4.58 -13.58
C ARG A 122 2.89 4.14 -12.73
N ILE A 123 3.42 5.03 -11.89
CA ILE A 123 4.57 4.72 -11.03
C ILE A 123 4.22 3.61 -10.03
N ARG A 124 3.00 3.60 -9.48
CA ARG A 124 2.50 2.53 -8.60
C ARG A 124 2.58 1.16 -9.28
N ASP A 125 2.14 1.09 -10.54
CA ASP A 125 2.15 -0.17 -11.29
C ASP A 125 3.60 -0.63 -11.58
N GLU A 126 4.50 0.31 -11.90
CA GLU A 126 5.93 0.03 -12.06
C GLU A 126 6.55 -0.49 -10.74
N ILE A 127 6.28 0.16 -9.60
CA ILE A 127 6.72 -0.28 -8.28
C ILE A 127 6.23 -1.70 -7.98
N SER A 128 4.97 -1.98 -8.27
CA SER A 128 4.36 -3.30 -8.05
C SER A 128 5.09 -4.40 -8.83
N ASP A 129 5.54 -4.12 -10.05
CA ASP A 129 6.27 -5.10 -10.86
C ASP A 129 7.71 -5.28 -10.35
N LEU A 130 8.41 -4.20 -9.99
CA LEU A 130 9.75 -4.29 -9.39
C LEU A 130 9.73 -5.04 -8.05
N LYS A 131 8.70 -4.85 -7.22
CA LYS A 131 8.51 -5.59 -5.98
C LYS A 131 8.31 -7.09 -6.22
N LYS A 132 7.59 -7.49 -7.28
CA LYS A 132 7.46 -8.91 -7.65
C LYS A 132 8.82 -9.50 -8.03
N GLU A 133 9.62 -8.77 -8.80
CA GLU A 133 10.97 -9.18 -9.16
C GLU A 133 11.87 -9.32 -7.93
N LEU A 134 11.84 -8.33 -7.03
CA LEU A 134 12.60 -8.35 -5.77
C LEU A 134 12.22 -9.55 -4.90
N ARG A 135 10.92 -9.81 -4.72
CA ARG A 135 10.43 -11.00 -3.99
C ARG A 135 10.88 -12.30 -4.67
N GLY A 136 10.95 -12.32 -6.00
CA GLY A 136 11.50 -13.44 -6.77
C GLY A 136 12.98 -13.68 -6.49
N MET A 137 13.78 -12.61 -6.41
CA MET A 137 15.21 -12.68 -6.05
C MET A 137 15.40 -13.18 -4.61
N ASP A 138 14.62 -12.65 -3.66
CA ASP A 138 14.66 -13.07 -2.26
C ASP A 138 14.29 -14.56 -2.11
N ALA A 139 13.27 -15.03 -2.85
CA ALA A 139 12.87 -16.45 -2.88
C ALA A 139 13.93 -17.36 -3.52
N ALA A 140 14.71 -16.84 -4.48
CA ALA A 140 15.86 -17.53 -5.05
C ALA A 140 17.11 -17.50 -4.14
N GLY A 141 17.04 -16.81 -2.99
CA GLY A 141 18.16 -16.67 -2.05
C GLY A 141 19.22 -15.65 -2.49
N LEU A 142 18.93 -14.82 -3.48
CA LEU A 142 19.81 -13.74 -3.94
C LEU A 142 19.64 -12.54 -3.00
N LYS A 143 20.63 -12.31 -2.13
CA LYS A 143 20.67 -11.21 -1.16
C LYS A 143 21.56 -10.06 -1.62
#